data_AF-E6UCR3-F1
#
_entry.id   AF-E6UCR3-F1
#
_cell.length_a   1.000
_cell.length_b   1.000
_cell.length_c   1.000
_cell.angle_alpha   90.00
_cell.angle_beta   90.00
_cell.angle_gamma   90.00
#
_symmetry.space_group_name_H-M   'P 1'
#
loop_
_entity.id
_entity.type
_entity.pdbx_description
1 polymer ?
#
loop_
_entity_poly.entity_id
_entity_poly.type
_entity_poly.pdbx_seq_one_letter_code
_entity_poly.pdbx_strand_id
1 'polypeptide(L)'
;MLNGISYESTSALCTKSDSVTERTRYGQAEYYYAVSREILADLVSKNLITEEQRRKIDELDRDMIFSSYPSIEDYGLGGITDA
;
A
#
# COMPACT_ATOMS: atom_id res chain seq x y z
N MET A 1 1.05 9.78 -35.66
CA MET A 1 2.17 10.22 -34.80
C MET A 1 1.72 10.00 -33.36
N LEU A 2 2.47 9.23 -32.57
CA LEU A 2 2.04 8.72 -31.26
C LEU A 2 1.98 9.85 -30.20
N ASN A 3 0.89 9.88 -29.45
CA ASN A 3 0.64 10.78 -28.32
C ASN A 3 1.56 10.41 -27.14
N GLY A 4 2.49 11.29 -26.80
CA GLY A 4 3.30 11.18 -25.59
C GLY A 4 2.52 11.66 -24.38
N ILE A 5 2.00 10.74 -23.57
CA ILE A 5 1.48 11.05 -22.25
C ILE A 5 2.68 11.20 -21.32
N SER A 6 2.94 12.44 -20.89
CA SER A 6 3.94 12.76 -19.88
C SER A 6 3.42 12.29 -18.52
N TYR A 7 4.06 11.28 -17.94
CA TYR A 7 3.84 10.90 -16.55
C TYR A 7 4.53 11.94 -15.66
N GLU A 8 3.81 12.96 -15.24
CA GLU A 8 4.26 13.83 -14.16
C GLU A 8 4.27 13.02 -12.87
N SER A 9 5.49 12.72 -12.41
CA SER A 9 5.79 12.06 -11.14
C SER A 9 5.26 12.92 -10.00
N THR A 10 4.08 12.56 -9.47
CA THR A 10 3.55 13.07 -8.20
C THR A 10 4.29 12.43 -7.02
N SER A 11 5.60 12.64 -6.94
CA SER A 11 6.42 12.35 -5.76
C SER A 11 6.35 13.50 -4.75
N ALA A 12 5.14 14.03 -4.52
CA ALA A 12 4.89 15.13 -3.61
C ALA A 12 3.81 14.73 -2.60
N LEU A 13 4.20 14.01 -1.55
CA LEU A 13 3.55 13.97 -0.23
C LEU A 13 4.41 13.15 0.75
N CYS A 14 5.64 13.59 1.01
CA CYS A 14 6.40 13.15 2.17
C CYS A 14 6.95 14.38 2.91
N THR A 15 6.06 15.11 3.55
CA THR A 15 6.43 16.19 4.47
C THR A 15 6.50 15.66 5.90
N LYS A 16 7.76 15.48 6.34
CA LYS A 16 8.32 15.75 7.66
C LYS A 16 7.68 15.11 8.91
N SER A 17 8.55 14.34 9.56
CA SER A 17 8.77 14.37 11.01
C SER A 17 7.66 13.77 11.87
N ASP A 18 7.68 12.44 11.96
CA ASP A 18 7.80 11.66 13.20
C ASP A 18 7.66 10.17 12.81
N SER A 19 8.42 9.27 13.47
CA SER A 19 8.46 7.79 13.29
C SER A 19 9.35 7.15 12.20
N VAL A 20 10.55 7.68 11.93
CA VAL A 20 11.54 7.00 11.04
C VAL A 20 11.79 5.53 11.41
N THR A 21 11.56 5.11 12.66
CA THR A 21 11.82 3.73 13.11
C THR A 21 10.64 2.76 12.90
N GLU A 22 9.40 3.23 12.68
CA GLU A 22 8.24 2.35 12.40
C GLU A 22 7.88 2.26 10.91
N ARG A 23 8.17 3.31 10.12
CA ARG A 23 7.88 3.36 8.67
C ARG A 23 8.67 2.35 7.82
N THR A 24 9.67 1.70 8.39
CA THR A 24 10.53 0.74 7.69
C THR A 24 10.08 -0.71 7.84
N ARG A 25 9.02 -1.03 8.61
CA ARG A 25 8.57 -2.42 8.75
C ARG A 25 7.78 -2.91 7.55
N TYR A 26 6.90 -2.09 6.97
CA TYR A 26 5.91 -2.55 5.99
C TYR A 26 5.89 -1.74 4.68
N GLY A 27 7.02 -1.14 4.27
CA GLY A 27 7.03 -0.15 3.17
C GLY A 27 6.32 -0.59 1.87
N GLN A 28 6.39 -1.87 1.49
CA GLN A 28 5.63 -2.39 0.35
C GLN A 28 4.13 -2.57 0.66
N ALA A 29 3.79 -3.14 1.81
CA ALA A 29 2.40 -3.33 2.23
C ALA A 29 1.67 -1.98 2.37
N GLU A 30 2.32 -0.97 2.95
CA GLU A 30 1.80 0.38 3.09
C GLU A 30 1.54 1.05 1.74
N TYR A 31 2.45 0.88 0.77
CA TYR A 31 2.27 1.37 -0.59
C TYR A 31 1.04 0.72 -1.24
N TYR A 32 0.93 -0.60 -1.21
CA TYR A 32 -0.20 -1.30 -1.83
C TYR A 32 -1.53 -0.96 -1.15
N TYR A 33 -1.53 -0.81 0.17
CA TYR A 33 -2.73 -0.39 0.90
C TYR A 33 -3.13 1.03 0.53
N ALA A 34 -2.19 1.96 0.40
CA ALA A 34 -2.48 3.32 -0.05
C ALA A 34 -3.14 3.35 -1.44
N VAL A 35 -2.60 2.57 -2.39
CA VAL A 35 -3.16 2.45 -3.75
C VAL A 35 -4.56 1.82 -3.73
N SER A 36 -4.78 0.76 -2.93
CA SER A 36 -6.11 0.16 -2.77
C SER A 36 -7.15 1.21 -2.32
N ARG A 37 -6.81 2.06 -1.34
CA ARG A 37 -7.74 3.10 -0.87
C ARG A 37 -8.08 4.14 -1.92
N GLU A 38 -7.14 4.51 -2.78
CA GLU A 38 -7.40 5.43 -3.89
C GLU A 38 -8.38 4.81 -4.91
N ILE A 39 -8.20 3.54 -5.25
CA ILE A 39 -9.12 2.80 -6.14
C ILE A 39 -10.52 2.72 -5.54
N LEU A 40 -10.62 2.39 -4.24
CA LEU A 40 -11.89 2.30 -3.54
C LEU A 40 -12.64 3.64 -3.48
N ALA A 41 -11.91 4.75 -3.31
CA ALA A 41 -12.48 6.08 -3.36
C ALA A 41 -13.02 6.41 -4.77
N ASP A 42 -12.27 6.07 -5.82
CA ASP A 42 -12.71 6.24 -7.21
C ASP A 42 -13.97 5.42 -7.53
N LEU A 43 -14.04 4.17 -7.08
CA LEU A 43 -15.21 3.31 -7.27
C LEU A 43 -16.48 3.84 -6.59
N VAL A 44 -16.36 4.39 -5.37
CA VAL A 44 -17.49 5.08 -4.72
C VAL A 44 -17.87 6.34 -5.49
N SER A 45 -16.90 7.15 -5.94
CA SER A 45 -17.17 8.38 -6.70
C SER A 45 -17.94 8.11 -7.99
N LYS A 46 -17.71 6.94 -8.60
CA LYS A 46 -18.41 6.44 -9.80
C LYS A 46 -19.73 5.73 -9.49
N ASN A 47 -20.14 5.66 -8.22
CA ASN A 47 -21.31 4.91 -7.73
C ASN A 47 -21.31 3.42 -8.15
N LEU A 48 -20.12 2.82 -8.33
CA LEU A 48 -19.98 1.40 -8.67
C LEU A 48 -20.09 0.50 -7.44
N ILE A 49 -19.76 1.05 -6.27
CA ILE A 49 -19.89 0.39 -4.98
C ILE A 49 -20.47 1.38 -3.96
N THR A 50 -21.13 0.86 -2.93
CA THR A 50 -21.63 1.67 -1.79
C THR A 50 -20.53 1.92 -0.76
N GLU A 51 -20.73 2.91 0.11
CA GLU A 51 -19.85 3.16 1.27
C GLU A 51 -19.76 1.98 2.25
N GLU A 52 -20.79 1.15 2.32
CA GLU A 52 -20.76 -0.07 3.13
C GLU A 52 -19.86 -1.13 2.47
N GLN A 53 -19.99 -1.31 1.15
CA GLN A 53 -19.13 -2.21 0.39
C GLN A 53 -17.67 -1.75 0.42
N ARG A 54 -17.43 -0.44 0.29
CA ARG A 54 -16.09 0.15 0.43
C ARG A 54 -15.43 -0.25 1.74
N ARG A 55 -16.14 -0.10 2.86
CA ARG A 55 -15.61 -0.46 4.20
C ARG A 55 -15.26 -1.93 4.32
N LYS A 56 -16.13 -2.82 3.85
CA LYS A 56 -15.88 -4.27 3.86
C LYS A 56 -14.66 -4.65 3.01
N ILE A 57 -14.49 -4.01 1.85
CA ILE A 57 -13.34 -4.29 0.98
C ILE A 57 -12.05 -3.72 1.59
N ASP A 58 -12.09 -2.51 2.17
CA ASP A 58 -10.92 -1.90 2.83
C ASP A 58 -10.36 -2.77 3.97
N GLU A 59 -11.25 -3.37 4.77
CA GLU A 59 -10.87 -4.33 5.82
C GLU A 59 -10.20 -5.59 5.25
N LEU A 60 -10.79 -6.18 4.21
CA LEU A 60 -10.24 -7.37 3.55
C LEU A 60 -8.89 -7.09 2.87
N ASP A 61 -8.78 -5.96 2.19
CA ASP A 61 -7.55 -5.54 1.51
C ASP A 61 -6.44 -5.30 2.52
N ARG A 62 -6.74 -4.64 3.65
CA ARG A 62 -5.78 -4.42 4.72
C ARG A 62 -5.24 -5.75 5.25
N ASP A 63 -6.11 -6.70 5.60
CA ASP A 63 -5.69 -7.98 6.14
C ASP A 63 -4.87 -8.79 5.12
N MET A 64 -5.33 -8.84 3.86
CA MET A 64 -4.65 -9.56 2.79
C MET A 64 -3.27 -8.97 2.47
N ILE A 65 -3.17 -7.64 2.36
CA ILE A 65 -1.93 -6.95 1.97
C ILE A 65 -0.88 -7.11 3.06
N PHE A 66 -1.21 -6.85 4.32
CA PHE A 66 -0.26 -6.97 5.42
C PHE A 66 0.12 -8.43 5.73
N SER A 67 -0.74 -9.39 5.41
CA SER A 67 -0.38 -10.82 5.46
C SER A 67 0.53 -11.26 4.30
N SER A 68 0.41 -10.64 3.13
CA SER A 68 1.16 -11.05 1.92
C SER A 68 2.53 -10.40 1.81
N TYR A 69 2.71 -9.26 2.49
CA TYR A 69 3.96 -8.52 2.54
C TYR A 69 4.44 -8.44 4.00
N PRO A 70 4.92 -9.57 4.55
CA PRO A 70 5.50 -9.58 5.88
C PRO A 70 6.70 -8.64 5.93
N SER A 71 6.99 -8.15 7.13
CA SER A 71 8.00 -7.11 7.32
C SER A 71 9.39 -7.60 6.93
N ILE A 72 10.31 -6.67 6.61
CA ILE A 72 11.72 -7.03 6.35
C ILE A 72 12.33 -7.81 7.53
N GLU A 73 11.81 -7.61 8.75
CA GLU A 73 12.22 -8.35 9.96
C GLU A 73 11.83 -9.85 9.90
N ASP A 74 10.75 -10.21 9.21
CA ASP A 74 10.28 -11.60 9.09
C ASP A 74 11.15 -12.44 8.14
N TYR A 75 11.86 -11.79 7.22
CA TYR A 75 12.82 -12.46 6.31
C TYR A 75 14.18 -12.75 6.97
N GLY A 76 14.45 -12.26 8.19
CA GLY A 76 15.76 -12.32 8.86
C GLY A 76 16.02 -13.51 9.79
N LEU A 77 15.08 -14.45 9.97
CA LEU A 77 15.19 -15.51 11.01
C LEU A 77 15.30 -16.95 10.50
N GLY A 78 15.62 -17.17 9.22
CA GLY A 78 15.59 -18.52 8.62
C GLY A 78 16.81 -18.98 7.81
N GLY A 79 17.98 -18.34 7.94
CA GLY A 79 19.05 -18.54 6.95
C GLY A 79 20.49 -18.41 7.43
N ILE A 80 20.81 -18.90 8.62
CA ILE A 80 22.19 -19.32 8.97
C ILE A 80 22.08 -20.49 9.94
N THR A 81 21.85 -21.69 9.39
CA THR A 81 22.31 -22.91 10.05
C THR A 81 23.80 -23.00 9.77
N ASP A 82 24.60 -22.76 10.80
CA ASP A 82 26.06 -22.88 10.75
C ASP A 82 26.51 -24.27 10.27
N ALA A 83 27.69 -24.23 9.64
CA ALA A 83 28.60 -25.26 9.15
C ALA A 83 28.51 -26.69 9.75
#